data_AF-A0A7W9W7A7-F1
#
_entry.id   AF-A0A7W9W7A7-F1
#
_cell.length_a   1.000
_cell.length_b   1.000
_cell.length_c   1.000
_cell.angle_alpha   90.00
_cell.angle_beta   90.00
_cell.angle_gamma   90.00
#
_symmetry.space_group_name_H-M   'P 1'
#
loop_
_entity.id
_entity.type
_entity.pdbx_description
1 polymer ?
#
loop_
_entity_poly.entity_id
_entity_poly.type
_entity_poly.pdbx_seq_one_letter_code
_entity_poly.pdbx_strand_id
1 'polypeptide(L)'
;MPLDNSLIPNLVTLYQRGLLVPFIGSGMSRTTCTSWNEFLATLAYQAGMDDDARKLTDATVTLESAALYRIADTVVHKMHALPPEEKARRYREGIHNHPVGSQAIPAQMKALTNGLYWPLVLTTNYDDLYWAACKERSQVASDIVRSHERQMPEIVGRGLEDCHRVLRSLDRIAPPLYWALQGFLGGQHNPPEEIIPDPDRRLQLESQVVVGHQQYQQAINGDTHFRRAFAEVYRRRSFFFVGSGILEDYLLNLFSEIIYNHGPSAFPHFALLPASERDSGRFDVRFLQTRLGITPLFTTSHDDIPDFLSQLRAELKVSYSPVSGLPQGRTALTSRTYTLSPHNLRVLLSHRTTPVSIPEGAAVVVSAGRRNNRPVLGNFGTGYLAATGRVNKSSLWKPLDSTTNANIFQYNNEPLFAIAARRPKGDSDYRDLAVVPEAVAAGLAVIAQQGFSRVFLGSIASGFSARNLWHPIHPFAQTLRGIRQFERTSPGGALEEIELCIIDPQILEMITSDKLPIQEMLSAEFFPFTVEMHRSDGYVEIFNLLIKDGSTVQSVLEECGLAPSLWNVALRPRPTDGHEDTTMPDQIVTATMSLVATTKY
;
A
#
# COMPACT_ATOMS: atom_id res chain seq x y z
N MET A 1 6.69 20.70 27.98
CA MET A 1 5.60 21.39 27.24
C MET A 1 4.82 20.33 26.49
N PRO A 2 3.47 20.42 26.41
CA PRO A 2 2.72 19.49 25.59
C PRO A 2 3.18 19.57 24.13
N LEU A 3 3.09 18.45 23.43
CA LEU A 3 3.40 18.29 22.01
C LEU A 3 2.72 19.41 21.19
N ASP A 4 3.48 20.06 20.30
CA ASP A 4 2.93 21.11 19.43
C ASP A 4 2.01 20.49 18.37
N ASN A 5 0.74 20.34 18.74
CA ASN A 5 -0.28 19.74 17.91
C ASN A 5 -0.77 20.66 16.77
N SER A 6 -0.23 21.88 16.65
CA SER A 6 -0.65 22.84 15.61
C SER A 6 -0.39 22.36 14.18
N LEU A 7 0.53 21.40 14.01
CA LEU A 7 0.93 20.85 12.72
C LEU A 7 0.23 19.53 12.34
N ILE A 8 -0.59 18.95 13.23
CA ILE A 8 -1.40 17.76 12.92
C ILE A 8 -2.28 17.98 11.67
N PRO A 9 -2.97 19.13 11.49
CA PRO A 9 -3.76 19.38 10.27
C PRO A 9 -2.95 19.28 8.97
N ASN A 10 -1.68 19.67 8.98
CA ASN A 10 -0.79 19.57 7.82
C ASN A 10 -0.46 18.10 7.51
N LEU A 11 -0.15 17.31 8.54
CA LEU A 11 0.08 15.86 8.40
C LEU A 11 -1.17 15.15 7.89
N VAL A 12 -2.36 15.46 8.43
CA VAL A 12 -3.65 14.94 7.97
C VAL A 12 -3.86 15.24 6.49
N THR A 13 -3.61 16.48 6.07
CA THR A 13 -3.75 16.90 4.67
C THR A 13 -2.80 16.13 3.74
N LEU A 14 -1.54 15.98 4.12
CA LEU A 14 -0.54 15.24 3.33
C LEU A 14 -0.87 13.74 3.28
N TYR A 15 -1.33 13.17 4.39
CA TYR A 15 -1.79 11.78 4.47
C TYR A 15 -2.98 11.54 3.53
N GLN A 16 -4.02 12.37 3.60
CA GLN A 16 -5.21 12.24 2.75
C GLN A 16 -4.93 12.38 1.24
N ARG A 17 -3.83 13.07 0.89
CA ARG A 17 -3.34 13.20 -0.50
C ARG A 17 -2.42 12.05 -0.93
N GLY A 18 -2.13 11.08 -0.06
CA GLY A 18 -1.17 10.00 -0.32
C GLY A 18 0.28 10.49 -0.48
N LEU A 19 0.60 11.64 0.11
CA LEU A 19 1.92 12.28 0.01
C LEU A 19 2.80 12.03 1.24
N LEU A 20 2.21 11.77 2.40
CA LEU A 20 2.94 11.52 3.64
C LEU A 20 3.47 10.09 3.66
N VAL A 21 4.78 9.93 3.82
CA VAL A 21 5.43 8.62 3.93
C VAL A 21 6.26 8.54 5.21
N PRO A 22 6.10 7.49 6.05
CA PRO A 22 6.95 7.29 7.21
C PRO A 22 8.38 6.98 6.80
N PHE A 23 9.32 7.62 7.50
CA PHE A 23 10.72 7.26 7.50
C PHE A 23 11.06 6.78 8.91
N ILE A 24 11.27 5.46 9.04
CA ILE A 24 11.46 4.78 10.31
C ILE A 24 12.95 4.58 10.55
N GLY A 25 13.40 4.92 11.76
CA GLY A 25 14.76 4.62 12.22
C GLY A 25 14.76 3.75 13.46
N SER A 26 15.96 3.52 14.01
CA SER A 26 16.21 2.51 15.05
C SER A 26 15.46 2.80 16.36
N GLY A 27 15.11 4.06 16.62
CA GLY A 27 14.27 4.44 17.77
C GLY A 27 12.90 3.75 17.75
N MET A 28 12.33 3.48 16.57
CA MET A 28 11.06 2.75 16.47
C MET A 28 11.16 1.27 16.84
N SER A 29 12.37 0.71 16.83
CA SER A 29 12.69 -0.66 17.21
C SER A 29 13.22 -0.77 18.66
N ARG A 30 13.35 0.37 19.36
CA ARG A 30 13.77 0.42 20.76
C ARG A 30 12.84 -0.43 21.62
N THR A 31 13.43 -1.08 22.65
CA THR A 31 12.91 -2.13 23.54
C THR A 31 12.97 -3.55 23.00
N THR A 32 13.15 -3.74 21.69
CA THR A 32 13.28 -5.08 21.08
C THR A 32 14.65 -5.29 20.45
N CYS A 33 15.17 -4.29 19.74
CA CYS A 33 16.49 -4.33 19.12
C CYS A 33 17.53 -3.59 19.98
N THR A 34 18.78 -4.00 19.84
CA THR A 34 19.95 -3.36 20.46
C THR A 34 20.21 -1.98 19.87
N SER A 35 20.91 -1.13 20.62
CA SER A 35 21.44 0.13 20.09
C SER A 35 22.57 -0.11 19.09
N TRP A 36 22.91 0.90 18.27
CA TRP A 36 23.99 0.75 17.29
C TRP A 36 25.35 0.40 17.95
N ASN A 37 25.64 0.97 19.12
CA ASN A 37 26.87 0.65 19.87
C ASN A 37 26.88 -0.81 20.34
N GLU A 38 25.78 -1.32 20.89
CA GLU A 38 25.65 -2.71 21.36
C GLU A 38 25.70 -3.70 20.19
N PHE A 39 25.06 -3.34 19.08
CA PHE A 39 25.13 -4.09 17.83
C PHE A 39 26.57 -4.20 17.34
N LEU A 40 27.27 -3.08 17.24
CA LEU A 40 28.66 -3.06 16.80
C LEU A 40 29.58 -3.79 17.80
N ALA A 41 29.34 -3.66 19.10
CA ALA A 41 30.11 -4.35 20.13
C ALA A 41 29.97 -5.88 20.03
N THR A 42 28.75 -6.36 19.79
CA THR A 42 28.48 -7.79 19.61
C THR A 42 29.20 -8.32 18.37
N LEU A 43 29.13 -7.59 17.26
CA LEU A 43 29.86 -7.95 16.05
C LEU A 43 31.38 -7.91 16.24
N ALA A 44 31.90 -6.91 16.95
CA ALA A 44 33.32 -6.81 17.29
C ALA A 44 33.78 -8.02 18.12
N TYR A 45 33.01 -8.42 19.13
CA TYR A 45 33.28 -9.62 19.91
C TYR A 45 33.28 -10.88 19.03
N GLN A 46 32.26 -11.06 18.20
CA GLN A 46 32.19 -12.18 17.24
C GLN A 46 33.31 -12.16 16.20
N ALA A 47 33.92 -11.00 15.93
CA ALA A 47 35.07 -10.82 15.04
C ALA A 47 36.43 -11.05 15.74
N GLY A 48 36.43 -11.39 17.04
CA GLY A 48 37.63 -11.54 17.86
C GLY A 48 38.30 -10.21 18.22
N MET A 49 37.52 -9.13 18.34
CA MET A 49 37.98 -7.78 18.69
C MET A 49 37.52 -7.42 20.12
N ASP A 50 37.88 -8.24 21.10
CA ASP A 50 37.35 -8.16 22.48
C ASP A 50 37.58 -6.79 23.15
N ASP A 51 38.76 -6.19 22.95
CA ASP A 51 39.08 -4.89 23.54
C ASP A 51 38.23 -3.77 22.96
N ASP A 52 37.94 -3.80 21.66
CA ASP A 52 37.08 -2.80 21.02
C ASP A 52 35.62 -3.02 21.37
N ALA A 53 35.17 -4.28 21.49
CA ALA A 53 33.84 -4.61 21.98
C ALA A 53 33.60 -4.05 23.39
N ARG A 54 34.58 -4.20 24.31
CA ARG A 54 34.49 -3.65 25.66
C ARG A 54 34.38 -2.13 25.65
N LYS A 55 35.21 -1.43 24.86
CA LYS A 55 35.16 0.04 24.73
C LYS A 55 33.81 0.54 24.25
N LEU A 56 33.16 -0.17 23.33
CA LEU A 56 31.85 0.21 22.79
C LEU A 56 30.71 0.10 23.80
N THR A 57 30.83 -0.79 24.78
CA THR A 57 29.85 -0.99 25.85
C THR A 57 30.15 -0.22 27.14
N ASP A 58 31.34 0.37 27.25
CA ASP A 58 31.77 1.07 28.46
C ASP A 58 31.21 2.50 28.47
N ALA A 59 30.22 2.74 29.33
CA ALA A 59 29.59 4.05 29.51
C ALA A 59 30.55 5.15 30.01
N THR A 60 31.73 4.79 30.52
CA THR A 60 32.77 5.75 30.94
C THR A 60 33.67 6.21 29.80
N VAL A 61 33.65 5.51 28.67
CA VAL A 61 34.48 5.79 27.49
C VAL A 61 33.64 6.47 26.42
N THR A 62 33.93 7.76 26.15
CA THR A 62 33.36 8.45 24.99
C THR A 62 34.28 8.26 23.80
N LEU A 63 33.84 7.49 22.81
CA LEU A 63 34.57 7.32 21.55
C LEU A 63 34.24 8.45 20.59
N GLU A 64 35.26 9.05 19.98
CA GLU A 64 35.09 9.97 18.85
C GLU A 64 34.52 9.23 17.63
N SER A 65 33.72 9.92 16.80
CA SER A 65 33.09 9.35 15.59
C SER A 65 34.10 8.64 14.68
N ALA A 66 35.30 9.19 14.51
CA ALA A 66 36.35 8.60 13.69
C ALA A 66 36.84 7.25 14.24
N ALA A 67 36.87 7.06 15.56
CA ALA A 67 37.23 5.78 16.17
C ALA A 67 36.13 4.74 15.95
N LEU A 68 34.86 5.14 16.11
CA LEU A 68 33.70 4.28 15.82
C LEU A 68 33.69 3.80 14.38
N TYR A 69 33.98 4.69 13.41
CA TYR A 69 34.06 4.31 11.99
C TYR A 69 35.16 3.30 11.70
N ARG A 70 36.35 3.46 12.29
CA ARG A 70 37.44 2.49 12.13
C ARG A 70 37.08 1.11 12.69
N ILE A 71 36.43 1.07 13.86
CA ILE A 71 35.99 -0.20 14.45
C ILE A 71 34.94 -0.85 13.54
N ALA A 72 33.94 -0.10 13.09
CA ALA A 72 32.90 -0.58 12.18
C ALA A 72 33.47 -1.14 10.87
N ASP A 73 34.39 -0.42 10.22
CA ASP A 73 35.00 -0.89 8.97
C ASP A 73 35.85 -2.15 9.18
N THR A 74 36.56 -2.26 10.31
CA THR A 74 37.36 -3.45 10.66
C THR A 74 36.46 -4.67 10.90
N VAL A 75 35.36 -4.47 11.64
CA VAL A 75 34.34 -5.49 11.88
C VAL A 75 33.77 -5.97 10.55
N VAL A 76 33.35 -5.05 9.68
CA VAL A 76 32.80 -5.36 8.35
C VAL A 76 33.79 -6.17 7.52
N HIS A 77 35.07 -5.77 7.49
CA HIS A 77 36.12 -6.49 6.75
C HIS A 77 36.25 -7.94 7.24
N LYS A 78 36.26 -8.16 8.56
CA LYS A 78 36.31 -9.50 9.15
C LYS A 78 35.04 -10.31 8.85
N MET A 79 33.86 -9.67 8.86
CA MET A 79 32.59 -10.32 8.55
C MET A 79 32.48 -10.73 7.07
N HIS A 80 33.12 -10.01 6.14
CA HIS A 80 33.15 -10.38 4.71
C HIS A 80 33.97 -11.63 4.40
N ALA A 81 34.84 -12.07 5.33
CA ALA A 81 35.56 -13.33 5.18
C ALA A 81 34.66 -14.56 5.47
N LEU A 82 33.46 -14.36 6.01
CA LEU A 82 32.52 -15.43 6.34
C LEU A 82 31.63 -15.79 5.15
N PRO A 83 31.12 -17.03 5.09
CA PRO A 83 30.03 -17.39 4.19
C PRO A 83 28.81 -16.47 4.41
N PRO A 84 28.03 -16.14 3.35
CA PRO A 84 26.92 -15.20 3.44
C PRO A 84 25.88 -15.52 4.52
N GLU A 85 25.51 -16.79 4.67
CA GLU A 85 24.53 -17.24 5.68
C GLU A 85 25.05 -17.02 7.12
N GLU A 86 26.32 -17.36 7.36
CA GLU A 86 26.97 -17.21 8.66
C GLU A 86 27.14 -15.73 9.01
N LYS A 87 27.50 -14.91 8.01
CA LYS A 87 27.51 -13.45 8.13
C LYS A 87 26.13 -12.93 8.53
N ALA A 88 25.07 -13.29 7.80
CA ALA A 88 23.71 -12.83 8.08
C ALA A 88 23.22 -13.27 9.47
N ARG A 89 23.54 -14.50 9.90
CA ARG A 89 23.24 -15.01 11.25
C ARG A 89 23.89 -14.14 12.32
N ARG A 90 25.18 -13.82 12.19
CA ARG A 90 25.91 -12.96 13.14
C ARG A 90 25.34 -11.55 13.21
N TYR A 91 24.99 -10.96 12.07
CA TYR A 91 24.31 -9.67 12.03
C TYR A 91 22.97 -9.70 12.77
N ARG A 92 22.15 -10.75 12.60
CA ARG A 92 20.89 -10.90 13.35
C ARG A 92 21.11 -11.00 14.85
N GLU A 93 22.08 -11.81 15.27
CA GLU A 93 22.45 -11.97 16.70
C GLU A 93 22.94 -10.67 17.32
N GLY A 94 23.64 -9.83 16.55
CA GLY A 94 24.05 -8.50 17.00
C GLY A 94 22.87 -7.55 17.20
N ILE A 95 21.86 -7.61 16.33
CA ILE A 95 20.66 -6.76 16.42
C ILE A 95 19.72 -7.23 17.54
N HIS A 96 19.67 -8.54 17.77
CA HIS A 96 18.77 -9.17 18.72
C HIS A 96 19.39 -10.47 19.25
N ASN A 97 19.67 -10.50 20.55
CA ASN A 97 20.31 -11.63 21.23
C ASN A 97 19.31 -12.57 21.94
N HIS A 98 18.01 -12.37 21.73
CA HIS A 98 16.97 -13.24 22.27
C HIS A 98 16.38 -14.16 21.19
N PRO A 99 15.70 -15.25 21.57
CA PRO A 99 15.00 -16.10 20.60
C PRO A 99 13.97 -15.31 19.79
N VAL A 100 13.80 -15.67 18.51
CA VAL A 100 12.81 -15.05 17.61
C VAL A 100 11.43 -15.03 18.25
N GLY A 101 10.78 -13.86 18.27
CA GLY A 101 9.43 -13.69 18.81
C GLY A 101 9.32 -13.67 20.33
N SER A 102 10.45 -13.77 21.06
CA SER A 102 10.46 -13.71 22.54
C SER A 102 10.15 -12.32 23.09
N GLN A 103 10.44 -11.27 22.34
CA GLN A 103 10.15 -9.89 22.70
C GLN A 103 8.88 -9.40 22.01
N ALA A 104 8.11 -8.60 22.74
CA ALA A 104 6.92 -7.95 22.19
C ALA A 104 7.30 -6.92 21.13
N ILE A 105 6.45 -6.76 20.12
CA ILE A 105 6.57 -5.68 19.14
C ILE A 105 6.40 -4.33 19.87
N PRO A 106 7.28 -3.34 19.67
CA PRO A 106 7.21 -2.05 20.38
C PRO A 106 5.88 -1.31 20.18
N ALA A 107 5.42 -0.62 21.22
CA ALA A 107 4.12 0.08 21.22
C ALA A 107 4.02 1.15 20.13
N GLN A 108 5.12 1.89 19.88
CA GLN A 108 5.22 2.88 18.82
C GLN A 108 5.08 2.27 17.42
N MET A 109 5.62 1.06 17.21
CA MET A 109 5.49 0.34 15.95
C MET A 109 4.04 -0.13 15.75
N LYS A 110 3.40 -0.66 16.79
CA LYS A 110 1.97 -1.01 16.77
C LYS A 110 1.08 0.22 16.51
N ALA A 111 1.40 1.37 17.11
CA ALA A 111 0.64 2.60 16.91
C ALA A 111 0.75 3.10 15.47
N LEU A 112 1.92 2.98 14.84
CA LEU A 112 2.14 3.40 13.45
C LEU A 112 1.31 2.58 12.46
N THR A 113 1.06 1.30 12.74
CA THR A 113 0.26 0.42 11.88
C THR A 113 -1.21 0.38 12.27
N ASN A 114 -1.60 0.76 13.48
CA ASN A 114 -2.99 0.61 13.96
C ASN A 114 -3.94 1.67 13.38
N GLY A 115 -4.69 1.32 12.34
CA GLY A 115 -5.68 2.22 11.72
C GLY A 115 -5.12 3.28 10.79
N LEU A 116 -3.84 3.14 10.42
CA LEU A 116 -3.18 3.92 9.37
C LEU A 116 -2.68 2.94 8.29
N TYR A 117 -2.75 3.37 7.04
CA TYR A 117 -2.28 2.63 5.88
C TYR A 117 -1.17 3.43 5.21
N TRP A 118 -0.07 2.75 4.91
CA TRP A 118 1.13 3.36 4.34
C TRP A 118 1.52 2.59 3.07
N PRO A 119 1.28 3.14 1.87
CA PRO A 119 1.69 2.49 0.63
C PRO A 119 3.20 2.37 0.47
N LEU A 120 3.95 3.25 1.14
CA LEU A 120 5.41 3.26 1.14
C LEU A 120 5.89 3.66 2.53
N VAL A 121 6.76 2.84 3.09
CA VAL A 121 7.52 3.12 4.32
C VAL A 121 8.99 2.98 4.00
N LEU A 122 9.78 3.99 4.37
CA LEU A 122 11.22 3.96 4.25
C LEU A 122 11.81 3.59 5.60
N THR A 123 12.91 2.83 5.59
CA THR A 123 13.59 2.45 6.83
C THR A 123 15.10 2.39 6.66
N THR A 124 15.79 2.71 7.74
CA THR A 124 17.21 2.39 7.94
C THR A 124 17.40 1.18 8.86
N ASN A 125 16.30 0.58 9.33
CA ASN A 125 16.37 -0.58 10.21
C ASN A 125 16.54 -1.87 9.40
N TYR A 126 17.25 -2.83 9.97
CA TYR A 126 17.42 -4.16 9.37
C TYR A 126 16.36 -5.17 9.83
N ASP A 127 15.53 -4.80 10.82
CA ASP A 127 14.61 -5.69 11.51
C ASP A 127 13.22 -5.84 10.85
N ASP A 128 12.46 -6.84 11.29
CA ASP A 128 11.11 -7.14 10.80
C ASP A 128 9.97 -6.53 11.62
N LEU A 129 10.22 -5.62 12.57
CA LEU A 129 9.18 -5.21 13.54
C LEU A 129 8.02 -4.44 12.91
N TYR A 130 8.27 -3.63 11.88
CA TYR A 130 7.19 -2.97 11.12
C TYR A 130 6.32 -4.01 10.41
N TRP A 131 6.95 -4.99 9.75
CA TRP A 131 6.26 -6.08 9.06
C TRP A 131 5.46 -6.93 10.07
N ALA A 132 6.06 -7.27 11.20
CA ALA A 132 5.42 -8.00 12.28
C ALA A 132 4.20 -7.26 12.83
N ALA A 133 4.29 -5.93 13.00
CA ALA A 133 3.16 -5.10 13.45
C ALA A 133 2.01 -5.11 12.43
N CYS A 134 2.32 -5.09 11.14
CA CYS A 134 1.32 -5.29 10.07
C CYS A 134 0.67 -6.68 10.13
N LYS A 135 1.45 -7.73 10.43
CA LYS A 135 0.96 -9.11 10.57
C LYS A 135 0.05 -9.28 11.78
N GLU A 136 0.44 -8.80 12.96
CA GLU A 136 -0.37 -8.87 14.19
C GLU A 136 -1.71 -8.16 13.99
N ARG A 137 -1.68 -6.94 13.42
CA ARG A 137 -2.90 -6.20 13.04
C ARG A 137 -3.82 -7.03 12.14
N SER A 138 -3.24 -7.75 11.19
CA SER A 138 -3.99 -8.57 10.24
C SER A 138 -4.67 -9.78 10.90
N GLN A 139 -4.08 -10.31 11.96
CA GLN A 139 -4.57 -11.48 12.71
C GLN A 139 -5.61 -11.11 13.78
N VAL A 140 -5.43 -9.99 14.49
CA VAL A 140 -6.32 -9.55 15.59
C VAL A 140 -7.66 -9.00 15.08
N ALA A 141 -7.76 -8.63 13.80
CA ALA A 141 -9.00 -8.13 13.21
C ALA A 141 -10.08 -9.23 13.08
N SER A 142 -10.69 -9.65 14.19
CA SER A 142 -11.85 -10.56 14.22
C SER A 142 -13.15 -9.90 13.77
N ASP A 143 -13.17 -8.56 13.59
CA ASP A 143 -14.36 -7.80 13.30
C ASP A 143 -14.38 -7.12 11.91
N ILE A 144 -15.55 -7.27 11.31
CA ILE A 144 -16.17 -6.82 10.06
C ILE A 144 -15.81 -5.40 9.54
N VAL A 145 -15.15 -4.54 10.31
CA VAL A 145 -15.00 -3.09 10.02
C VAL A 145 -13.58 -2.68 9.58
N ARG A 146 -12.58 -3.56 9.58
CA ARG A 146 -11.18 -3.18 9.25
C ARG A 146 -10.54 -4.00 8.13
N SER A 147 -11.22 -4.05 6.98
CA SER A 147 -10.73 -4.66 5.73
C SER A 147 -9.49 -3.97 5.13
N HIS A 148 -9.19 -2.74 5.55
CA HIS A 148 -8.13 -1.88 5.00
C HIS A 148 -6.71 -2.20 5.48
N GLU A 149 -6.58 -3.15 6.42
CA GLU A 149 -5.42 -3.28 7.30
C GLU A 149 -4.59 -4.57 7.07
N ARG A 150 -4.85 -5.32 5.99
CA ARG A 150 -4.34 -6.70 5.86
C ARG A 150 -3.35 -6.97 4.73
N GLN A 151 -2.98 -5.97 3.93
CA GLN A 151 -1.92 -6.16 2.95
C GLN A 151 -0.56 -6.10 3.65
N MET A 152 0.19 -7.20 3.55
CA MET A 152 1.55 -7.26 4.05
C MET A 152 2.45 -6.44 3.12
N PRO A 153 3.32 -5.57 3.67
CA PRO A 153 4.25 -4.83 2.85
C PRO A 153 5.30 -5.76 2.24
N GLU A 154 5.61 -5.54 0.97
CA GLU A 154 6.71 -6.21 0.29
C GLU A 154 8.04 -5.55 0.70
N ILE A 155 9.04 -6.37 1.01
CA ILE A 155 10.37 -5.89 1.38
C ILE A 155 11.19 -5.62 0.12
N VAL A 156 11.63 -4.37 -0.02
CA VAL A 156 12.46 -3.92 -1.14
C VAL A 156 13.72 -3.25 -0.63
N GLY A 157 14.84 -3.46 -1.33
CA GLY A 157 16.15 -2.90 -0.98
C GLY A 157 16.58 -1.78 -1.93
N ARG A 158 17.88 -1.59 -2.05
CA ARG A 158 18.53 -0.58 -2.89
C ARG A 158 18.97 -1.09 -4.26
N GLY A 159 18.70 -2.36 -4.60
CA GLY A 159 18.99 -2.90 -5.92
C GLY A 159 18.22 -2.20 -7.04
N LEU A 160 18.69 -2.34 -8.29
CA LEU A 160 18.08 -1.68 -9.46
C LEU A 160 16.58 -2.00 -9.62
N GLU A 161 16.23 -3.28 -9.53
CA GLU A 161 14.84 -3.75 -9.65
C GLU A 161 13.95 -3.15 -8.54
N ASP A 162 14.45 -3.11 -7.31
CA ASP A 162 13.75 -2.57 -6.16
C ASP A 162 13.53 -1.07 -6.28
N CYS A 163 14.55 -0.34 -6.72
CA CYS A 163 14.44 1.09 -6.98
C CYS A 163 13.41 1.38 -8.07
N HIS A 164 13.35 0.56 -9.13
CA HIS A 164 12.31 0.67 -10.15
C HIS A 164 10.91 0.33 -9.60
N ARG A 165 10.77 -0.68 -8.73
CA ARG A 165 9.51 -1.00 -8.05
C ARG A 165 9.03 0.17 -7.19
N VAL A 166 9.92 0.80 -6.42
CA VAL A 166 9.61 1.99 -5.62
C VAL A 166 9.18 3.15 -6.51
N LEU A 167 9.90 3.45 -7.58
CA LEU A 167 9.51 4.52 -8.50
C LEU A 167 8.13 4.26 -9.13
N ARG A 168 7.84 3.03 -9.56
CA ARG A 168 6.52 2.66 -10.09
C ARG A 168 5.41 2.81 -9.06
N SER A 169 5.67 2.48 -7.79
CA SER A 169 4.66 2.60 -6.73
C SER A 169 4.30 4.06 -6.40
N LEU A 170 5.07 5.04 -6.87
CA LEU A 170 4.73 6.45 -6.73
C LEU A 170 3.59 6.88 -7.66
N ASP A 171 3.49 6.26 -8.84
CA ASP A 171 2.56 6.65 -9.91
C ASP A 171 1.43 5.65 -10.11
N ARG A 172 1.60 4.43 -9.63
CA ARG A 172 0.68 3.32 -9.91
C ARG A 172 0.19 2.65 -8.66
N ILE A 173 -0.90 1.93 -8.83
CA ILE A 173 -1.37 0.96 -7.86
C ILE A 173 -0.29 -0.12 -7.71
N ALA A 174 0.21 -0.27 -6.49
CA ALA A 174 1.23 -1.23 -6.13
C ALA A 174 0.91 -1.77 -4.72
N PRO A 175 1.38 -2.97 -4.36
CA PRO A 175 1.34 -3.41 -2.97
C PRO A 175 2.12 -2.41 -2.08
N PRO A 176 1.78 -2.33 -0.78
CA PRO A 176 2.57 -1.54 0.16
C PRO A 176 4.03 -1.98 0.12
N LEU A 177 4.97 -1.04 0.14
CA LEU A 177 6.40 -1.32 0.14
C LEU A 177 7.04 -0.93 1.47
N TYR A 178 7.88 -1.79 2.01
CA TYR A 178 8.83 -1.49 3.09
C TYR A 178 10.23 -1.42 2.48
N TRP A 179 10.68 -0.19 2.24
CA TRP A 179 11.94 0.11 1.55
C TRP A 179 13.10 0.21 2.52
N ALA A 180 13.88 -0.86 2.60
CA ALA A 180 15.05 -1.00 3.46
C ALA A 180 16.30 -0.41 2.79
N LEU A 181 16.58 0.86 3.11
CA LEU A 181 17.63 1.65 2.46
C LEU A 181 19.04 1.12 2.74
N GLN A 182 19.20 0.46 3.89
CA GLN A 182 20.50 -0.05 4.37
C GLN A 182 20.57 -1.58 4.35
N GLY A 183 19.69 -2.23 3.57
CA GLY A 183 19.55 -3.69 3.55
C GLY A 183 18.58 -4.20 4.61
N PHE A 184 18.21 -5.49 4.50
CA PHE A 184 17.21 -6.11 5.36
C PHE A 184 17.68 -7.49 5.81
N LEU A 185 17.47 -7.81 7.09
CA LEU A 185 17.81 -9.10 7.69
C LEU A 185 16.57 -9.85 8.17
N GLY A 186 15.66 -9.14 8.85
CA GLY A 186 14.55 -9.73 9.58
C GLY A 186 15.01 -10.76 10.63
N GLY A 187 14.06 -11.51 11.19
CA GLY A 187 14.36 -12.56 12.15
C GLY A 187 14.31 -12.13 13.62
N GLN A 188 13.79 -10.95 13.95
CA GLN A 188 13.68 -10.50 15.34
C GLN A 188 12.35 -10.93 15.94
N HIS A 189 11.26 -10.85 15.18
CA HIS A 189 9.94 -11.30 15.63
C HIS A 189 9.41 -12.52 14.88
N ASN A 190 9.64 -12.62 13.56
CA ASN A 190 9.23 -13.75 12.73
C ASN A 190 10.46 -14.36 12.04
N PRO A 191 10.45 -15.68 11.74
CA PRO A 191 11.52 -16.31 10.98
C PRO A 191 11.72 -15.63 9.61
N PRO A 192 12.96 -15.39 9.14
CA PRO A 192 13.22 -14.76 7.85
C PRO A 192 12.53 -15.43 6.66
N GLU A 193 12.43 -16.77 6.68
CA GLU A 193 11.76 -17.58 5.67
C GLU A 193 10.25 -17.41 5.62
N GLU A 194 9.63 -16.92 6.70
CA GLU A 194 8.22 -16.54 6.69
C GLU A 194 8.01 -15.18 6.02
N ILE A 195 8.93 -14.24 6.27
CA ILE A 195 8.81 -12.86 5.80
C ILE A 195 9.10 -12.78 4.29
N ILE A 196 10.18 -13.44 3.86
CA ILE A 196 10.62 -13.52 2.46
C ILE A 196 10.85 -15.00 2.16
N PRO A 197 9.87 -15.71 1.56
CA PRO A 197 9.99 -17.15 1.32
C PRO A 197 11.09 -17.55 0.35
N ASP A 198 11.39 -16.70 -0.64
CA ASP A 198 12.42 -16.93 -1.65
C ASP A 198 13.84 -16.77 -1.07
N PRO A 199 14.67 -17.83 -1.06
CA PRO A 199 16.02 -17.79 -0.51
C PRO A 199 16.96 -16.86 -1.27
N ASP A 200 16.88 -16.77 -2.60
CA ASP A 200 17.77 -15.93 -3.40
C ASP A 200 17.46 -14.46 -3.13
N ARG A 201 16.17 -14.14 -3.00
CA ARG A 201 15.71 -12.81 -2.63
C ARG A 201 16.15 -12.41 -1.21
N ARG A 202 16.10 -13.35 -0.24
CA ARG A 202 16.65 -13.11 1.12
C ARG A 202 18.12 -12.75 1.04
N LEU A 203 18.92 -13.60 0.38
CA LEU A 203 20.35 -13.40 0.24
C LEU A 203 20.68 -12.06 -0.44
N GLN A 204 19.92 -11.68 -1.46
CA GLN A 204 20.06 -10.39 -2.14
C GLN A 204 19.88 -9.21 -1.17
N LEU A 205 18.85 -9.21 -0.32
CA LEU A 205 18.57 -8.14 0.63
C LEU A 205 19.56 -8.13 1.81
N GLU A 206 19.99 -9.29 2.27
CA GLU A 206 21.03 -9.45 3.31
C GLU A 206 22.39 -8.95 2.83
N SER A 207 22.71 -9.15 1.55
CA SER A 207 23.96 -8.66 0.94
C SER A 207 24.06 -7.13 0.89
N GLN A 208 22.92 -6.44 1.01
CA GLN A 208 22.82 -4.99 1.00
C GLN A 208 22.98 -4.36 2.39
N VAL A 209 23.23 -5.15 3.44
CA VAL A 209 23.44 -4.63 4.80
C VAL A 209 24.66 -3.71 4.87
N VAL A 210 24.44 -2.50 5.39
CA VAL A 210 25.46 -1.45 5.53
C VAL A 210 25.73 -1.19 7.01
N VAL A 211 26.96 -1.38 7.48
CA VAL A 211 27.33 -1.09 8.89
C VAL A 211 28.53 -0.15 8.99
N GLY A 212 29.52 -0.33 8.10
CA GLY A 212 30.76 0.47 8.07
C GLY A 212 30.59 1.82 7.39
N HIS A 213 31.42 2.79 7.77
CA HIS A 213 31.41 4.14 7.18
C HIS A 213 31.71 4.09 5.67
N GLN A 214 32.68 3.27 5.26
CA GLN A 214 32.99 3.12 3.83
C GLN A 214 31.81 2.50 3.07
N GLN A 215 31.08 1.57 3.68
CA GLN A 215 29.89 0.98 3.05
C GLN A 215 28.77 2.02 2.89
N TYR A 216 28.58 2.94 3.85
CA TYR A 216 27.63 4.05 3.70
C TYR A 216 27.98 4.94 2.52
N GLN A 217 29.25 5.31 2.38
CA GLN A 217 29.73 6.11 1.26
C GLN A 217 29.56 5.37 -0.08
N GLN A 218 29.80 4.07 -0.12
CA GLN A 218 29.62 3.26 -1.33
C GLN A 218 28.14 3.06 -1.68
N ALA A 219 27.28 2.78 -0.69
CA ALA A 219 25.85 2.57 -0.92
C ALA A 219 25.18 3.86 -1.43
N ILE A 220 25.61 5.02 -0.94
CA ILE A 220 25.15 6.30 -1.47
C ILE A 220 25.80 6.55 -2.83
N ASN A 221 27.12 6.68 -2.91
CA ASN A 221 27.76 7.22 -4.12
C ASN A 221 27.87 6.22 -5.28
N GLY A 222 27.92 4.91 -4.99
CA GLY A 222 28.11 3.84 -5.97
C GLY A 222 26.83 3.39 -6.67
N ASP A 223 25.68 3.48 -6.01
CA ASP A 223 24.40 3.00 -6.54
C ASP A 223 23.60 4.16 -7.15
N THR A 224 23.95 4.56 -8.40
CA THR A 224 23.30 5.71 -9.08
C THR A 224 21.78 5.57 -9.19
N HIS A 225 21.29 4.35 -9.40
CA HIS A 225 19.85 4.04 -9.46
C HIS A 225 19.16 4.29 -8.12
N PHE A 226 19.79 3.92 -7.01
CA PHE A 226 19.30 4.18 -5.66
C PHE A 226 19.21 5.68 -5.38
N ARG A 227 20.29 6.43 -5.65
CA ARG A 227 20.28 7.90 -5.48
C ARG A 227 19.17 8.56 -6.26
N ARG A 228 18.98 8.17 -7.53
CA ARG A 228 17.90 8.70 -8.36
C ARG A 228 16.53 8.36 -7.79
N ALA A 229 16.30 7.09 -7.42
CA ALA A 229 15.02 6.67 -6.85
C ALA A 229 14.72 7.40 -5.55
N PHE A 230 15.71 7.54 -4.66
CA PHE A 230 15.54 8.22 -3.39
C PHE A 230 15.27 9.72 -3.60
N ALA A 231 16.00 10.37 -4.52
CA ALA A 231 15.77 11.77 -4.89
C ALA A 231 14.33 12.01 -5.38
N GLU A 232 13.80 11.12 -6.23
CA GLU A 232 12.42 11.21 -6.71
C GLU A 232 11.40 11.02 -5.57
N VAL A 233 11.63 10.06 -4.68
CA VAL A 233 10.77 9.84 -3.52
C VAL A 233 10.79 11.06 -2.59
N TYR A 234 11.97 11.63 -2.31
CA TYR A 234 12.14 12.83 -1.50
C TYR A 234 11.44 14.06 -2.10
N ARG A 235 11.50 14.24 -3.43
CA ARG A 235 10.86 15.39 -4.12
C ARG A 235 9.35 15.27 -4.20
N ARG A 236 8.84 14.04 -4.33
CA ARG A 236 7.42 13.78 -4.62
C ARG A 236 6.61 13.43 -3.37
N ARG A 237 7.25 13.24 -2.22
CA ARG A 237 6.60 12.86 -0.95
C ARG A 237 7.10 13.72 0.20
N SER A 238 6.25 13.86 1.21
CA SER A 238 6.60 14.42 2.50
C SER A 238 7.05 13.31 3.43
N PHE A 239 8.28 13.39 3.93
CA PHE A 239 8.79 12.40 4.87
C PHE A 239 8.32 12.73 6.27
N PHE A 240 7.89 11.70 7.00
CA PHE A 240 7.59 11.76 8.41
C PHE A 240 8.60 10.90 9.17
N PHE A 241 9.67 11.52 9.62
CA PHE A 241 10.75 10.87 10.36
C PHE A 241 10.30 10.53 11.77
N VAL A 242 10.38 9.24 12.12
CA VAL A 242 10.06 8.75 13.46
C VAL A 242 11.15 7.79 13.92
N GLY A 243 11.72 8.07 15.10
CA GLY A 243 12.83 7.30 15.66
C GLY A 243 14.10 7.32 14.80
N SER A 244 14.24 8.28 13.88
CA SER A 244 15.35 8.38 12.93
C SER A 244 16.43 9.35 13.40
N GLY A 245 17.69 8.97 13.24
CA GLY A 245 18.85 9.85 13.44
C GLY A 245 19.01 10.80 12.26
N ILE A 246 18.18 11.85 12.16
CA ILE A 246 18.18 12.77 11.01
C ILE A 246 19.48 13.57 10.81
N LEU A 247 20.35 13.60 11.83
CA LEU A 247 21.67 14.25 11.79
C LEU A 247 22.81 13.27 11.50
N GLU A 248 22.50 12.03 11.12
CA GLU A 248 23.53 11.08 10.68
C GLU A 248 24.16 11.60 9.37
N ASP A 249 25.49 11.65 9.32
CA ASP A 249 26.26 12.28 8.23
C ASP A 249 25.85 11.79 6.84
N TYR A 250 25.49 10.51 6.72
CA TYR A 250 25.08 9.94 5.44
C TYR A 250 23.70 10.45 4.98
N LEU A 251 22.73 10.66 5.88
CA LEU A 251 21.44 11.26 5.53
C LEU A 251 21.61 12.74 5.19
N LEU A 252 22.43 13.46 5.96
CA LEU A 252 22.74 14.86 5.69
C LEU A 252 23.37 15.04 4.31
N ASN A 253 24.32 14.19 3.95
CA ASN A 253 24.95 14.21 2.62
C ASN A 253 23.94 13.91 1.52
N LEU A 254 23.09 12.89 1.69
CA LEU A 254 22.07 12.51 0.72
C LEU A 254 21.05 13.65 0.49
N PHE A 255 20.51 14.23 1.56
CA PHE A 255 19.57 15.36 1.45
C PHE A 255 20.24 16.60 0.87
N SER A 256 21.44 16.95 1.33
CA SER A 256 22.17 18.12 0.82
C SER A 256 22.45 18.00 -0.67
N GLU A 257 22.84 16.81 -1.12
CA GLU A 257 23.06 16.55 -2.54
C GLU A 257 21.78 16.68 -3.37
N ILE A 258 20.66 16.12 -2.89
CA ILE A 258 19.37 16.21 -3.58
C ILE A 258 18.91 17.66 -3.68
N ILE A 259 19.00 18.40 -2.58
CA ILE A 259 18.62 19.82 -2.52
C ILE A 259 19.54 20.64 -3.43
N TYR A 260 20.83 20.35 -3.45
CA TYR A 260 21.79 21.06 -4.32
C TYR A 260 21.49 20.82 -5.81
N ASN A 261 21.24 19.57 -6.22
CA ASN A 261 21.08 19.22 -7.63
C ASN A 261 19.65 19.45 -8.17
N HIS A 262 18.64 19.30 -7.32
CA HIS A 262 17.23 19.33 -7.75
C HIS A 262 16.42 20.46 -7.11
N GLY A 263 16.99 21.18 -6.14
CA GLY A 263 16.27 22.17 -5.33
C GLY A 263 15.50 21.53 -4.17
N PRO A 264 14.90 22.35 -3.29
CA PRO A 264 14.12 21.88 -2.15
C PRO A 264 12.89 21.08 -2.59
N SER A 265 12.42 20.19 -1.71
CA SER A 265 11.17 19.44 -1.96
C SER A 265 9.96 20.38 -2.09
N ALA A 266 8.98 19.97 -2.89
CA ALA A 266 7.72 20.69 -3.05
C ALA A 266 6.83 20.61 -1.78
N PHE A 267 7.17 19.71 -0.86
CA PHE A 267 6.43 19.49 0.39
C PHE A 267 7.38 19.61 1.58
N PRO A 268 6.93 20.20 2.71
CA PRO A 268 7.72 20.16 3.93
C PRO A 268 7.83 18.72 4.44
N HIS A 269 8.99 18.34 4.98
CA HIS A 269 9.16 17.10 5.72
C HIS A 269 8.94 17.36 7.22
N PHE A 270 8.69 16.33 8.00
CA PHE A 270 8.41 16.43 9.44
C PHE A 270 9.21 15.41 10.23
N ALA A 271 9.65 15.74 11.43
CA ALA A 271 10.39 14.82 12.29
C ALA A 271 9.91 14.88 13.74
N LEU A 272 9.54 13.73 14.33
CA LEU A 272 9.32 13.63 15.78
C LEU A 272 10.67 13.57 16.48
N LEU A 273 10.99 14.60 17.26
CA LEU A 273 12.27 14.76 17.95
C LEU A 273 12.06 14.95 19.46
N PRO A 274 12.94 14.45 20.33
CA PRO A 274 12.82 14.69 21.76
C PRO A 274 13.13 16.16 22.12
N ALA A 275 12.28 16.77 22.94
CA ALA A 275 12.43 18.15 23.40
C ALA A 275 13.73 18.37 24.18
N SER A 276 14.22 17.35 24.91
CA SER A 276 15.50 17.40 25.62
C SER A 276 16.69 17.64 24.69
N GLU A 277 16.63 17.18 23.44
CA GLU A 277 17.69 17.40 22.45
C GLU A 277 17.60 18.79 21.77
N ARG A 278 16.43 19.42 21.79
CA ARG A 278 16.30 20.84 21.48
C ARG A 278 16.96 21.68 22.55
N ASP A 279 16.63 21.40 23.80
CA ASP A 279 17.07 22.19 24.94
C ASP A 279 18.58 22.05 25.20
N SER A 280 19.18 20.93 24.80
CA SER A 280 20.65 20.73 24.80
C SER A 280 21.37 21.37 23.60
N GLY A 281 20.64 21.97 22.65
CA GLY A 281 21.20 22.59 21.45
C GLY A 281 21.63 21.60 20.35
N ARG A 282 21.31 20.30 20.47
CA ARG A 282 21.62 19.30 19.44
C ARG A 282 20.88 19.56 18.14
N PHE A 283 19.64 20.05 18.21
CA PHE A 283 18.83 20.40 17.04
C PHE A 283 18.68 21.91 16.86
N ASP A 284 19.31 22.45 15.81
CA ASP A 284 19.01 23.80 15.32
C ASP A 284 17.77 23.74 14.40
N VAL A 285 16.63 24.23 14.91
CA VAL A 285 15.35 24.30 14.19
C VAL A 285 15.49 25.06 12.87
N ARG A 286 16.26 26.14 12.85
CA ARG A 286 16.47 26.94 11.64
C ARG A 286 17.28 26.16 10.62
N PHE A 287 18.31 25.45 11.04
CA PHE A 287 19.08 24.56 10.16
C PHE A 287 18.17 23.48 9.55
N LEU A 288 17.40 22.76 10.38
CA LEU A 288 16.49 21.70 9.90
C LEU A 288 15.51 22.22 8.85
N GLN A 289 14.87 23.37 9.12
CA GLN A 289 13.87 23.93 8.20
C GLN A 289 14.50 24.51 6.93
N THR A 290 15.59 25.29 7.05
CA THR A 290 16.15 26.02 5.90
C THR A 290 17.12 25.21 5.06
N ARG A 291 17.81 24.22 5.65
CA ARG A 291 18.82 23.41 4.96
C ARG A 291 18.31 22.03 4.58
N LEU A 292 17.42 21.43 5.36
CA LEU A 292 16.89 20.09 5.11
C LEU A 292 15.41 20.07 4.71
N GLY A 293 14.70 21.19 4.84
CA GLY A 293 13.26 21.25 4.61
C GLY A 293 12.44 20.46 5.63
N ILE A 294 13.01 20.22 6.83
CA ILE A 294 12.41 19.39 7.88
C ILE A 294 11.84 20.30 8.98
N THR A 295 10.56 20.14 9.26
CA THR A 295 9.85 20.80 10.37
C THR A 295 9.87 19.88 11.59
N PRO A 296 10.56 20.25 12.69
CA PRO A 296 10.61 19.42 13.87
C PRO A 296 9.31 19.52 14.69
N LEU A 297 8.89 18.38 15.21
CA LEU A 297 7.77 18.20 16.13
C LEU A 297 8.34 17.65 17.43
N PHE A 298 8.37 18.47 18.49
CA PHE A 298 9.04 18.08 19.72
C PHE A 298 8.12 17.29 20.66
N THR A 299 8.53 16.08 21.02
CA THR A 299 7.88 15.23 22.02
C THR A 299 8.58 15.35 23.38
N THR A 300 7.87 15.12 24.48
CA THR A 300 8.49 15.20 25.82
C THR A 300 9.33 13.96 26.08
N SER A 301 8.80 12.80 25.71
CA SER A 301 9.47 11.51 25.73
C SER A 301 9.31 10.80 24.38
N HIS A 302 10.16 9.81 24.14
CA HIS A 302 9.96 8.83 23.08
C HIS A 302 8.66 8.02 23.30
N ASP A 303 8.22 7.87 24.55
CA ASP A 303 6.99 7.17 24.92
C ASP A 303 5.72 7.91 24.51
N ASP A 304 5.83 9.18 24.07
CA ASP A 304 4.69 9.98 23.60
C ASP A 304 4.32 9.67 22.12
N ILE A 305 5.20 8.98 21.38
CA ILE A 305 5.00 8.67 19.96
C ILE A 305 3.69 7.89 19.71
N PRO A 306 3.36 6.83 20.48
CA PRO A 306 2.08 6.11 20.33
C PRO A 306 0.85 7.01 20.47
N ASP A 307 0.87 7.95 21.42
CA ASP A 307 -0.24 8.87 21.66
C ASP A 307 -0.36 9.88 20.52
N PHE A 308 0.76 10.42 20.03
CA PHE A 308 0.76 11.29 18.86
C PHE A 308 0.16 10.61 17.62
N LEU A 309 0.58 9.38 17.33
CA LEU A 309 0.04 8.59 16.20
C LEU A 309 -1.45 8.28 16.38
N SER A 310 -1.88 8.04 17.63
CA SER A 310 -3.29 7.85 17.97
C SER A 310 -4.13 9.11 17.75
N GLN A 311 -3.58 10.28 18.07
CA GLN A 311 -4.21 11.58 17.81
C GLN A 311 -4.31 11.87 16.31
N LEU A 312 -3.23 11.67 15.55
CA LEU A 312 -3.24 11.81 14.09
C LEU A 312 -4.36 10.95 13.46
N ARG A 313 -4.49 9.70 13.91
CA ARG A 313 -5.56 8.80 13.49
C ARG A 313 -6.96 9.28 13.89
N ALA A 314 -7.10 9.83 15.10
CA ALA A 314 -8.39 10.36 15.55
C ALA A 314 -8.84 11.54 14.69
N GLU A 315 -7.94 12.47 14.37
CA GLU A 315 -8.22 13.61 13.48
C GLU A 315 -8.56 13.18 12.05
N LEU A 316 -7.90 12.13 11.57
CA LEU A 316 -8.30 11.46 10.33
C LEU A 316 -9.77 11.01 10.44
N LYS A 317 -10.15 10.24 11.48
CA LYS A 317 -11.54 9.79 11.72
C LYS A 317 -12.57 10.91 11.84
N VAL A 318 -12.26 12.00 12.54
CA VAL A 318 -13.19 13.14 12.71
C VAL A 318 -13.46 13.83 11.36
N SER A 319 -12.45 13.92 10.51
CA SER A 319 -12.60 14.43 9.13
C SER A 319 -13.46 13.53 8.23
N TYR A 320 -13.68 12.27 8.61
CA TYR A 320 -14.50 11.29 7.89
C TYR A 320 -15.98 11.27 8.34
N SER A 321 -16.35 11.95 9.43
CA SER A 321 -17.75 12.06 9.84
C SER A 321 -18.50 13.02 8.91
N PRO A 322 -19.69 12.65 8.40
CA PRO A 322 -20.49 13.52 7.54
C PRO A 322 -21.06 14.67 8.40
N VAL A 323 -20.29 15.73 8.55
CA VAL A 323 -20.78 16.98 9.15
C VAL A 323 -21.57 17.72 8.08
N SER A 324 -22.88 17.85 8.29
CA SER A 324 -23.70 18.78 7.54
C SER A 324 -23.22 20.21 7.78
N GLY A 325 -22.80 20.91 6.71
CA GLY A 325 -22.75 22.37 6.71
C GLY A 325 -21.41 23.04 7.02
N LEU A 326 -20.27 22.53 6.53
CA LEU A 326 -19.01 23.32 6.53
C LEU A 326 -18.74 23.98 5.16
N PRO A 327 -18.09 25.17 5.14
CA PRO A 327 -17.96 26.01 3.95
C PRO A 327 -17.03 25.39 2.91
N GLN A 328 -17.39 25.62 1.64
CA GLN A 328 -16.64 25.25 0.45
C GLN A 328 -15.20 25.76 0.52
N GLY A 329 -14.24 24.85 0.64
CA GLY A 329 -12.83 25.23 0.57
C GLY A 329 -11.82 24.20 1.06
N ARG A 330 -12.04 22.88 0.94
CA ARG A 330 -10.96 21.88 1.13
C ARG A 330 -11.13 20.67 0.21
N THR A 331 -10.17 20.52 -0.70
CA THR A 331 -10.04 19.46 -1.71
C THR A 331 -9.61 18.12 -1.11
N ALA A 332 -10.43 17.54 -0.25
CA ALA A 332 -10.54 16.09 -0.11
C ALA A 332 -11.83 15.70 -0.86
N LEU A 333 -11.83 14.60 -1.62
CA LEU A 333 -12.88 14.18 -2.55
C LEU A 333 -14.30 14.31 -1.96
N THR A 334 -14.94 15.49 -2.05
CA THR A 334 -16.30 15.70 -1.53
C THR A 334 -17.30 15.19 -2.56
N SER A 335 -17.09 15.59 -3.82
CA SER A 335 -17.50 14.81 -4.98
C SER A 335 -16.67 15.19 -6.22
N ARG A 336 -16.53 14.27 -7.19
CA ARG A 336 -16.00 14.57 -8.55
C ARG A 336 -16.99 14.06 -9.59
N THR A 337 -17.33 14.91 -10.55
CA THR A 337 -18.27 14.56 -11.63
C THR A 337 -17.52 14.32 -12.93
N TYR A 338 -17.86 13.24 -13.62
CA TYR A 338 -17.40 12.90 -14.95
C TYR A 338 -18.61 12.78 -15.86
N THR A 339 -18.53 13.29 -17.08
CA THR A 339 -19.61 13.15 -18.08
C THR A 339 -19.12 12.25 -19.19
N LEU A 340 -19.85 11.17 -19.44
CA LEU A 340 -19.50 10.21 -20.48
C LEU A 340 -20.25 10.53 -21.77
N SER A 341 -19.52 10.43 -22.88
CA SER A 341 -20.06 10.52 -24.23
C SER A 341 -20.29 9.11 -24.78
N PRO A 342 -21.32 8.92 -25.63
CA PRO A 342 -22.11 9.96 -26.29
C PRO A 342 -23.42 10.38 -25.60
N HIS A 343 -23.89 9.71 -24.54
CA HIS A 343 -25.24 9.94 -23.98
C HIS A 343 -25.29 10.94 -22.82
N ASN A 344 -24.18 11.60 -22.51
CA ASN A 344 -24.05 12.57 -21.41
C ASN A 344 -24.36 11.98 -20.01
N LEU A 345 -24.16 10.67 -19.83
CA LEU A 345 -24.29 10.01 -18.53
C LEU A 345 -23.32 10.62 -17.53
N ARG A 346 -23.83 11.08 -16.38
CA ARG A 346 -23.02 11.68 -15.31
C ARG A 346 -22.59 10.62 -14.31
N VAL A 347 -21.29 10.45 -14.12
CA VAL A 347 -20.71 9.60 -13.09
C VAL A 347 -20.16 10.48 -11.97
N LEU A 348 -20.76 10.38 -10.78
CA LEU A 348 -20.35 11.12 -9.59
C LEU A 348 -19.59 10.18 -8.65
N LEU A 349 -18.34 10.53 -8.33
CA LEU A 349 -17.62 9.89 -7.22
C LEU A 349 -17.86 10.69 -5.96
N SER A 350 -18.49 10.08 -4.96
CA SER A 350 -18.80 10.73 -3.69
C SER A 350 -18.23 9.95 -2.53
N HIS A 351 -17.57 10.66 -1.62
CA HIS A 351 -17.09 10.07 -0.39
C HIS A 351 -18.20 10.07 0.67
N ARG A 352 -19.09 9.09 0.58
CA ARG A 352 -20.20 8.88 1.52
C ARG A 352 -20.74 7.47 1.45
N THR A 353 -21.52 7.08 2.46
CA THR A 353 -22.34 5.86 2.41
C THR A 353 -23.51 6.01 1.44
N THR A 354 -24.03 4.88 0.94
CA THR A 354 -25.28 4.87 0.17
C THR A 354 -26.42 5.47 1.00
N PRO A 355 -27.35 6.22 0.36
CA PRO A 355 -28.41 6.91 1.09
C PRO A 355 -29.42 5.94 1.69
N VAL A 356 -29.79 6.15 2.95
CA VAL A 356 -30.77 5.31 3.68
C VAL A 356 -32.20 5.57 3.18
N SER A 357 -32.51 6.81 2.81
CA SER A 357 -33.74 7.19 2.12
C SER A 357 -33.45 7.31 0.63
N ILE A 358 -34.13 6.48 -0.17
CA ILE A 358 -33.95 6.45 -1.63
C ILE A 358 -34.81 7.56 -2.25
N PRO A 359 -34.20 8.57 -2.90
CA PRO A 359 -34.96 9.62 -3.58
C PRO A 359 -35.90 9.08 -4.65
N GLU A 360 -36.96 9.84 -4.95
CA GLU A 360 -37.86 9.52 -6.06
C GLU A 360 -37.09 9.45 -7.40
N GLY A 361 -37.42 8.49 -8.25
CA GLY A 361 -36.74 8.24 -9.51
C GLY A 361 -35.34 7.62 -9.38
N ALA A 362 -34.86 7.35 -8.16
CA ALA A 362 -33.55 6.75 -7.92
C ALA A 362 -33.62 5.30 -7.45
N ALA A 363 -32.51 4.58 -7.62
CA ALA A 363 -32.31 3.22 -7.15
C ALA A 363 -31.00 3.07 -6.36
N VAL A 364 -30.96 2.12 -5.42
CA VAL A 364 -29.74 1.74 -4.70
C VAL A 364 -29.29 0.35 -5.11
N VAL A 365 -27.99 0.18 -5.34
CA VAL A 365 -27.36 -1.09 -5.68
C VAL A 365 -26.41 -1.53 -4.58
N VAL A 366 -26.60 -2.76 -4.08
CA VAL A 366 -25.68 -3.42 -3.15
C VAL A 366 -24.92 -4.56 -3.85
N SER A 367 -23.70 -4.83 -3.41
CA SER A 367 -22.93 -5.99 -3.89
C SER A 367 -23.39 -7.28 -3.21
N ALA A 368 -23.53 -8.35 -3.99
CA ALA A 368 -23.86 -9.69 -3.50
C ALA A 368 -22.93 -10.76 -4.09
N GLY A 369 -22.88 -11.93 -3.45
CA GLY A 369 -22.60 -13.20 -4.11
C GLY A 369 -23.89 -13.94 -4.44
N ARG A 370 -23.79 -15.21 -4.80
CA ARG A 370 -24.89 -16.08 -5.23
C ARG A 370 -24.74 -17.48 -4.65
N ARG A 371 -25.86 -18.02 -4.16
CA ARG A 371 -26.00 -19.44 -3.79
C ARG A 371 -27.39 -19.91 -4.17
N ASN A 372 -27.52 -21.01 -4.91
CA ASN A 372 -28.80 -21.55 -5.39
C ASN A 372 -29.67 -20.49 -6.09
N ASN A 373 -29.06 -19.68 -6.97
CA ASN A 373 -29.69 -18.54 -7.65
C ASN A 373 -30.40 -17.54 -6.71
N ARG A 374 -29.86 -17.34 -5.51
CA ARG A 374 -30.28 -16.31 -4.54
C ARG A 374 -29.09 -15.42 -4.18
N PRO A 375 -29.30 -14.12 -3.94
CA PRO A 375 -28.23 -13.23 -3.55
C PRO A 375 -27.78 -13.54 -2.12
N VAL A 376 -26.47 -13.54 -1.91
CA VAL A 376 -25.82 -13.65 -0.61
C VAL A 376 -25.15 -12.32 -0.33
N LEU A 377 -25.74 -11.52 0.56
CA LEU A 377 -25.21 -10.19 0.88
C LEU A 377 -24.00 -10.30 1.80
N GLY A 378 -22.98 -9.51 1.48
CA GLY A 378 -21.87 -9.27 2.42
C GLY A 378 -22.26 -8.30 3.53
N ASN A 379 -21.27 -7.91 4.33
CA ASN A 379 -21.45 -7.01 5.48
C ASN A 379 -22.02 -5.64 5.08
N PHE A 380 -21.54 -5.06 3.98
CA PHE A 380 -22.06 -3.77 3.49
C PHE A 380 -23.54 -3.85 3.10
N GLY A 381 -23.93 -4.88 2.35
CA GLY A 381 -25.34 -5.10 1.97
C GLY A 381 -26.23 -5.38 3.18
N THR A 382 -25.76 -6.21 4.11
CA THR A 382 -26.49 -6.51 5.35
C THR A 382 -26.62 -5.28 6.25
N GLY A 383 -25.54 -4.51 6.41
CA GLY A 383 -25.52 -3.26 7.18
C GLY A 383 -26.45 -2.21 6.58
N TYR A 384 -26.52 -2.11 5.25
CA TYR A 384 -27.47 -1.23 4.56
C TYR A 384 -28.94 -1.64 4.82
N LEU A 385 -29.26 -2.93 4.74
CA LEU A 385 -30.61 -3.40 5.08
C LEU A 385 -30.96 -3.06 6.54
N ALA A 386 -30.05 -3.30 7.48
CA ALA A 386 -30.25 -2.97 8.89
C ALA A 386 -30.46 -1.46 9.12
N ALA A 387 -29.62 -0.61 8.50
CA ALA A 387 -29.73 0.85 8.60
C ALA A 387 -31.06 1.39 8.02
N THR A 388 -31.68 0.65 7.10
CA THR A 388 -32.96 1.02 6.50
C THR A 388 -34.17 0.30 7.10
N GLY A 389 -33.98 -0.48 8.18
CA GLY A 389 -35.05 -1.24 8.83
C GLY A 389 -35.58 -2.43 8.02
N ARG A 390 -34.84 -2.86 6.98
CA ARG A 390 -35.22 -3.97 6.09
C ARG A 390 -34.69 -5.31 6.60
N VAL A 391 -35.45 -6.37 6.34
CA VAL A 391 -35.08 -7.73 6.75
C VAL A 391 -34.24 -8.41 5.67
N ASN A 392 -33.10 -8.98 6.07
CA ASN A 392 -32.27 -9.80 5.19
C ASN A 392 -32.83 -11.23 5.05
N LYS A 393 -33.79 -11.42 4.15
CA LYS A 393 -34.36 -12.72 3.78
C LYS A 393 -34.22 -12.96 2.28
N SER A 394 -33.62 -14.08 1.89
CA SER A 394 -33.39 -14.45 0.48
C SER A 394 -34.68 -14.57 -0.34
N SER A 395 -35.82 -14.90 0.28
CA SER A 395 -37.13 -15.00 -0.38
C SER A 395 -37.68 -13.65 -0.86
N LEU A 396 -37.23 -12.54 -0.27
CA LEU A 396 -37.63 -11.18 -0.66
C LEU A 396 -36.89 -10.71 -1.92
N TRP A 397 -35.80 -11.39 -2.30
CA TRP A 397 -35.04 -11.07 -3.50
C TRP A 397 -35.52 -11.89 -4.69
N LYS A 398 -35.94 -11.19 -5.76
CA LYS A 398 -36.39 -11.79 -7.02
C LYS A 398 -35.32 -11.60 -8.09
N PRO A 399 -34.91 -12.66 -8.82
CA PRO A 399 -34.03 -12.50 -9.97
C PRO A 399 -34.75 -11.69 -11.06
N LEU A 400 -34.03 -10.80 -11.73
CA LEU A 400 -34.59 -9.97 -12.81
C LEU A 400 -34.14 -10.40 -14.20
N ASP A 401 -33.12 -11.23 -14.30
CA ASP A 401 -32.82 -11.96 -15.54
C ASP A 401 -33.41 -13.37 -15.46
N SER A 402 -33.80 -13.92 -16.62
CA SER A 402 -34.42 -15.24 -16.75
C SER A 402 -33.41 -16.39 -16.74
N THR A 403 -32.15 -16.12 -16.37
CA THR A 403 -31.08 -17.11 -16.44
C THR A 403 -31.03 -17.96 -15.18
N THR A 404 -30.49 -19.17 -15.31
CA THR A 404 -30.22 -20.05 -14.16
C THR A 404 -29.13 -19.49 -13.23
N ASN A 405 -28.43 -18.44 -13.66
CA ASN A 405 -27.34 -17.76 -12.96
C ASN A 405 -27.57 -16.26 -12.97
N ALA A 406 -28.61 -15.81 -12.28
CA ALA A 406 -28.95 -14.40 -12.28
C ALA A 406 -27.85 -13.55 -11.67
N ASN A 407 -27.53 -12.45 -12.34
CA ASN A 407 -26.53 -11.48 -11.94
C ASN A 407 -27.16 -10.26 -11.27
N ILE A 408 -28.48 -10.09 -11.38
CA ILE A 408 -29.21 -9.01 -10.73
C ILE A 408 -30.48 -9.51 -10.04
N PHE A 409 -30.72 -8.98 -8.84
CA PHE A 409 -31.89 -9.26 -8.02
C PHE A 409 -32.53 -7.97 -7.53
N GLN A 410 -33.84 -7.96 -7.38
CA GLN A 410 -34.59 -6.85 -6.80
C GLN A 410 -35.21 -7.25 -5.46
N TYR A 411 -35.10 -6.36 -4.47
CA TYR A 411 -35.68 -6.55 -3.16
C TYR A 411 -37.16 -6.15 -3.17
N ASN A 412 -38.07 -7.10 -3.02
CA ASN A 412 -39.49 -6.88 -2.76
C ASN A 412 -40.20 -5.84 -3.68
N ASN A 413 -39.80 -5.77 -4.96
CA ASN A 413 -40.26 -4.76 -5.93
C ASN A 413 -39.96 -3.29 -5.51
N GLU A 414 -39.03 -3.07 -4.59
CA GLU A 414 -38.54 -1.76 -4.18
C GLU A 414 -37.39 -1.30 -5.09
N PRO A 415 -37.02 0.01 -5.07
CA PRO A 415 -35.86 0.54 -5.81
C PRO A 415 -34.51 0.13 -5.18
N LEU A 416 -34.39 -1.12 -4.77
CA LEU A 416 -33.22 -1.71 -4.14
C LEU A 416 -32.82 -2.99 -4.89
N PHE A 417 -31.60 -2.97 -5.42
CA PHE A 417 -31.07 -4.02 -6.28
C PHE A 417 -29.79 -4.61 -5.69
N ALA A 418 -29.53 -5.87 -5.99
CA ALA A 418 -28.29 -6.55 -5.68
C ALA A 418 -27.64 -7.07 -6.95
N ILE A 419 -26.37 -6.72 -7.17
CA ILE A 419 -25.56 -7.25 -8.28
C ILE A 419 -24.63 -8.34 -7.77
N ALA A 420 -24.76 -9.53 -8.34
CA ALA A 420 -23.92 -10.70 -8.09
C ALA A 420 -22.87 -10.86 -9.20
N ALA A 421 -21.76 -10.14 -9.06
CA ALA A 421 -20.61 -10.22 -9.97
C ALA A 421 -19.69 -11.40 -9.63
N ARG A 422 -20.13 -12.62 -9.96
CA ARG A 422 -19.47 -13.88 -9.60
C ARG A 422 -19.60 -14.92 -10.70
N ARG A 423 -18.56 -15.74 -10.86
CA ARG A 423 -18.58 -16.82 -11.85
C ARG A 423 -19.27 -18.06 -11.25
N PRO A 424 -20.20 -18.70 -11.97
CA PRO A 424 -20.91 -19.88 -11.46
C PRO A 424 -19.98 -21.08 -11.29
N LYS A 425 -20.21 -21.88 -10.25
CA LYS A 425 -19.56 -23.18 -10.00
C LYS A 425 -20.55 -24.11 -9.31
N GLY A 426 -21.25 -24.92 -10.12
CA GLY A 426 -22.38 -25.74 -9.66
C GLY A 426 -23.45 -24.86 -9.02
N ASP A 427 -23.88 -25.22 -7.81
CA ASP A 427 -24.87 -24.48 -7.01
C ASP A 427 -24.29 -23.25 -6.26
N SER A 428 -22.97 -23.08 -6.35
CA SER A 428 -22.21 -22.01 -5.72
C SER A 428 -21.59 -21.06 -6.75
N ASP A 429 -20.91 -20.03 -6.28
CA ASP A 429 -20.14 -19.15 -7.12
C ASP A 429 -18.73 -18.94 -6.56
N TYR A 430 -17.88 -18.33 -7.37
CA TYR A 430 -16.55 -17.94 -6.96
C TYR A 430 -16.19 -16.56 -7.50
N ARG A 431 -15.13 -15.98 -6.96
CA ARG A 431 -14.76 -14.61 -7.29
C ARG A 431 -13.93 -14.59 -8.56
N ASP A 432 -14.31 -13.70 -9.47
CA ASP A 432 -13.54 -13.40 -10.67
C ASP A 432 -13.63 -11.88 -10.95
N LEU A 433 -12.48 -11.21 -11.11
CA LEU A 433 -12.44 -9.80 -11.50
C LEU A 433 -12.97 -9.58 -12.92
N ALA A 434 -12.80 -10.56 -13.82
CA ALA A 434 -13.18 -10.42 -15.23
C ALA A 434 -14.69 -10.34 -15.45
N VAL A 435 -15.51 -10.88 -14.53
CA VAL A 435 -16.97 -10.87 -14.66
C VAL A 435 -17.64 -9.61 -14.09
N VAL A 436 -16.89 -8.80 -13.34
CA VAL A 436 -17.45 -7.60 -12.67
C VAL A 436 -17.96 -6.56 -13.68
N PRO A 437 -17.23 -6.20 -14.77
CA PRO A 437 -17.72 -5.22 -15.72
C PRO A 437 -19.04 -5.62 -16.37
N GLU A 438 -19.15 -6.88 -16.83
CA GLU A 438 -20.35 -7.40 -17.49
C GLU A 438 -21.55 -7.42 -16.54
N ALA A 439 -21.37 -7.90 -15.30
CA ALA A 439 -22.44 -7.94 -14.31
C ALA A 439 -22.93 -6.54 -13.92
N VAL A 440 -22.02 -5.57 -13.78
CA VAL A 440 -22.37 -4.17 -13.52
C VAL A 440 -23.13 -3.59 -14.71
N ALA A 441 -22.65 -3.81 -15.93
CA ALA A 441 -23.27 -3.27 -17.14
C ALA A 441 -24.69 -3.83 -17.34
N ALA A 442 -24.87 -5.14 -17.20
CA ALA A 442 -26.16 -5.81 -17.29
C ALA A 442 -27.12 -5.33 -16.19
N GLY A 443 -26.62 -5.17 -14.96
CA GLY A 443 -27.44 -4.68 -13.85
C GLY A 443 -27.93 -3.24 -14.07
N LEU A 444 -27.06 -2.35 -14.53
CA LEU A 444 -27.43 -0.97 -14.87
C LEU A 444 -28.43 -0.92 -16.04
N ALA A 445 -28.28 -1.77 -17.04
CA ALA A 445 -29.23 -1.87 -18.15
C ALA A 445 -30.64 -2.25 -17.69
N VAL A 446 -30.76 -3.24 -16.80
CA VAL A 446 -32.05 -3.64 -16.22
C VAL A 446 -32.66 -2.51 -15.39
N ILE A 447 -31.86 -1.81 -14.58
CA ILE A 447 -32.33 -0.67 -13.77
C ILE A 447 -32.82 0.48 -14.68
N ALA A 448 -32.08 0.81 -15.74
CA ALA A 448 -32.46 1.83 -16.71
C ALA A 448 -33.76 1.44 -17.44
N GLN A 449 -33.97 0.17 -17.79
CA GLN A 449 -35.20 -0.34 -18.40
C GLN A 449 -36.42 -0.24 -17.48
N GLN A 450 -36.22 -0.26 -16.16
CA GLN A 450 -37.28 -0.02 -15.18
C GLN A 450 -37.60 1.47 -14.99
N GLY A 451 -36.92 2.38 -15.71
CA GLY A 451 -37.24 3.81 -15.75
C GLY A 451 -36.57 4.66 -14.66
N PHE A 452 -35.58 4.13 -13.93
CA PHE A 452 -34.83 4.91 -12.95
C PHE A 452 -33.84 5.84 -13.63
N SER A 453 -33.82 7.12 -13.20
CA SER A 453 -32.92 8.14 -13.75
C SER A 453 -31.63 8.30 -12.96
N ARG A 454 -31.57 7.80 -11.73
CA ARG A 454 -30.38 7.86 -10.87
C ARG A 454 -30.09 6.55 -10.16
N VAL A 455 -28.81 6.19 -10.06
CA VAL A 455 -28.35 5.01 -9.30
C VAL A 455 -27.29 5.40 -8.28
N PHE A 456 -27.47 4.96 -7.04
CA PHE A 456 -26.40 4.96 -6.03
C PHE A 456 -25.82 3.55 -5.93
N LEU A 457 -24.52 3.41 -6.15
CA LEU A 457 -23.84 2.13 -6.01
C LEU A 457 -22.58 2.25 -5.16
N GLY A 458 -22.29 1.22 -4.37
CA GLY A 458 -20.96 1.01 -3.83
C GLY A 458 -20.05 0.32 -4.83
N SER A 459 -18.81 0.04 -4.43
CA SER A 459 -17.91 -0.79 -5.21
C SER A 459 -18.40 -2.24 -5.27
N ILE A 460 -18.63 -2.77 -6.47
CA ILE A 460 -19.19 -4.11 -6.69
C ILE A 460 -18.08 -5.17 -6.61
N ALA A 461 -18.39 -6.32 -6.00
CA ALA A 461 -17.46 -7.41 -5.71
C ALA A 461 -16.33 -7.10 -4.72
N SER A 462 -16.35 -5.91 -4.11
CA SER A 462 -15.37 -5.43 -3.13
C SER A 462 -15.62 -5.91 -1.70
N GLY A 463 -16.66 -6.72 -1.49
CA GLY A 463 -16.91 -7.36 -0.20
C GLY A 463 -15.74 -8.25 0.22
N PHE A 464 -15.45 -8.36 1.51
CA PHE A 464 -14.33 -9.15 2.04
C PHE A 464 -14.51 -10.68 1.82
N SER A 465 -13.43 -11.42 1.60
CA SER A 465 -13.38 -12.88 1.79
C SER A 465 -12.23 -13.24 2.70
N ALA A 466 -12.33 -14.36 3.45
CA ALA A 466 -11.27 -14.83 4.34
C ALA A 466 -9.91 -15.03 3.64
N ARG A 467 -9.89 -15.15 2.30
CA ARG A 467 -8.70 -15.32 1.47
C ARG A 467 -8.11 -14.01 0.93
N ASN A 468 -8.78 -12.87 1.14
CA ASN A 468 -8.25 -11.53 0.90
C ASN A 468 -7.54 -11.33 -0.45
N LEU A 469 -8.13 -11.83 -1.54
CA LEU A 469 -7.42 -11.99 -2.80
C LEU A 469 -6.99 -10.69 -3.47
N TRP A 470 -7.75 -9.60 -3.31
CA TRP A 470 -7.54 -8.36 -4.05
C TRP A 470 -7.58 -7.14 -3.14
N HIS A 471 -6.72 -6.17 -3.45
CA HIS A 471 -6.93 -4.79 -3.02
C HIS A 471 -8.30 -4.28 -3.53
N PRO A 472 -9.08 -3.54 -2.74
CA PRO A 472 -10.41 -3.03 -3.14
C PRO A 472 -10.41 -2.15 -4.40
N ILE A 473 -9.24 -1.59 -4.76
CA ILE A 473 -9.09 -0.80 -5.99
C ILE A 473 -9.34 -1.62 -7.27
N HIS A 474 -9.02 -2.93 -7.27
CA HIS A 474 -9.19 -3.76 -8.46
C HIS A 474 -10.67 -3.95 -8.80
N PRO A 475 -11.55 -4.45 -7.90
CA PRO A 475 -12.98 -4.51 -8.18
C PRO A 475 -13.61 -3.13 -8.40
N PHE A 476 -13.11 -2.07 -7.75
CA PHE A 476 -13.54 -0.70 -8.05
C PHE A 476 -13.23 -0.27 -9.49
N ALA A 477 -12.01 -0.52 -9.95
CA ALA A 477 -11.63 -0.30 -11.34
C ALA A 477 -12.50 -1.11 -12.31
N GLN A 478 -12.83 -2.37 -11.99
CA GLN A 478 -13.76 -3.15 -12.80
C GLN A 478 -15.19 -2.58 -12.78
N THR A 479 -15.63 -2.00 -11.66
CA THR A 479 -16.94 -1.32 -11.57
C THR A 479 -16.98 -0.12 -12.53
N LEU A 480 -15.91 0.68 -12.60
CA LEU A 480 -15.79 1.78 -13.57
C LEU A 480 -15.83 1.28 -15.02
N ARG A 481 -15.14 0.18 -15.32
CA ARG A 481 -15.22 -0.48 -16.65
C ARG A 481 -16.64 -0.92 -16.97
N GLY A 482 -17.37 -1.47 -16.01
CA GLY A 482 -18.78 -1.87 -16.19
C GLY A 482 -19.71 -0.69 -16.47
N ILE A 483 -19.53 0.44 -15.78
CA ILE A 483 -20.28 1.68 -16.07
C ILE A 483 -20.02 2.16 -17.49
N ARG A 484 -18.76 2.15 -17.91
CA ARG A 484 -18.39 2.50 -19.27
C ARG A 484 -18.94 1.53 -20.31
N GLN A 485 -18.90 0.23 -20.03
CA GLN A 485 -19.47 -0.78 -20.90
C GLN A 485 -20.96 -0.56 -21.07
N PHE A 486 -21.70 -0.30 -19.98
CA PHE A 486 -23.12 0.09 -20.02
C PHE A 486 -23.35 1.29 -20.94
N GLU A 487 -22.60 2.38 -20.76
CA GLU A 487 -22.73 3.59 -21.59
C GLU A 487 -22.53 3.33 -23.09
N ARG A 488 -21.67 2.36 -23.44
CA ARG A 488 -21.41 1.97 -24.83
C ARG A 488 -22.46 1.03 -25.40
N THR A 489 -23.01 0.13 -24.59
CA THR A 489 -23.92 -0.93 -25.06
C THR A 489 -25.40 -0.60 -24.89
N SER A 490 -25.74 0.44 -24.11
CA SER A 490 -27.13 0.82 -23.81
C SER A 490 -27.40 2.27 -24.20
N PRO A 491 -27.42 2.59 -25.51
CA PRO A 491 -27.62 3.95 -25.97
C PRO A 491 -29.03 4.47 -25.66
N GLY A 492 -29.12 5.58 -24.94
CA GLY A 492 -30.37 6.33 -24.74
C GLY A 492 -31.32 5.81 -23.65
N GLY A 493 -30.79 5.21 -22.58
CA GLY A 493 -31.60 4.81 -21.42
C GLY A 493 -32.08 6.00 -20.57
N ALA A 494 -33.09 5.77 -19.72
CA ALA A 494 -33.60 6.77 -18.77
C ALA A 494 -32.58 7.21 -17.70
N LEU A 495 -31.46 6.48 -17.57
CA LEU A 495 -30.44 6.69 -16.55
C LEU A 495 -29.54 7.87 -16.92
N GLU A 496 -29.61 8.94 -16.13
CA GLU A 496 -28.86 10.19 -16.34
C GLU A 496 -27.66 10.32 -15.39
N GLU A 497 -27.74 9.72 -14.20
CA GLU A 497 -26.70 9.86 -13.17
C GLU A 497 -26.40 8.55 -12.43
N ILE A 498 -25.12 8.25 -12.30
CA ILE A 498 -24.58 7.15 -11.51
C ILE A 498 -23.67 7.73 -10.43
N GLU A 499 -24.03 7.53 -9.17
CA GLU A 499 -23.21 7.94 -8.03
C GLU A 499 -22.53 6.74 -7.38
N LEU A 500 -21.21 6.71 -7.49
CA LEU A 500 -20.31 5.79 -6.80
C LEU A 500 -20.05 6.31 -5.38
N CYS A 501 -20.68 5.67 -4.41
CA CYS A 501 -20.52 5.93 -2.98
C CYS A 501 -19.27 5.18 -2.45
N ILE A 502 -18.18 5.92 -2.23
CA ILE A 502 -16.89 5.39 -1.81
C ILE A 502 -16.70 5.65 -0.32
N ILE A 503 -16.50 4.58 0.45
CA ILE A 503 -16.23 4.64 1.88
C ILE A 503 -14.90 3.97 2.27
N ASP A 504 -14.25 3.29 1.31
CA ASP A 504 -12.98 2.61 1.53
C ASP A 504 -11.82 3.62 1.39
N PRO A 505 -11.08 3.90 2.47
CA PRO A 505 -9.97 4.85 2.44
C PRO A 505 -8.87 4.49 1.45
N GLN A 506 -8.65 3.19 1.17
CA GLN A 506 -7.63 2.77 0.20
C GLN A 506 -8.07 3.12 -1.22
N ILE A 507 -9.37 3.07 -1.53
CA ILE A 507 -9.86 3.54 -2.83
C ILE A 507 -9.73 5.06 -2.92
N LEU A 508 -10.13 5.77 -1.86
CA LEU A 508 -10.04 7.23 -1.81
C LEU A 508 -8.60 7.69 -1.99
N GLU A 509 -7.64 7.07 -1.31
CA GLU A 509 -6.23 7.41 -1.41
C GLU A 509 -5.71 7.23 -2.84
N MET A 510 -6.04 6.13 -3.51
CA MET A 510 -5.61 5.93 -4.91
C MET A 510 -6.20 6.98 -5.86
N ILE A 511 -7.41 7.48 -5.58
CA ILE A 511 -8.04 8.54 -6.38
C ILE A 511 -7.44 9.92 -6.06
N THR A 512 -7.24 10.23 -4.78
CA THR A 512 -6.71 11.53 -4.34
C THR A 512 -5.23 11.69 -4.65
N SER A 513 -4.48 10.59 -4.69
CA SER A 513 -3.07 10.53 -5.11
C SER A 513 -2.89 10.38 -6.63
N ASP A 514 -3.98 10.39 -7.40
CA ASP A 514 -3.99 10.28 -8.88
C ASP A 514 -3.36 8.98 -9.43
N LYS A 515 -3.27 7.94 -8.59
CA LYS A 515 -2.78 6.60 -8.96
C LYS A 515 -3.81 5.78 -9.75
N LEU A 516 -5.08 6.19 -9.71
CA LEU A 516 -6.15 5.62 -10.52
C LEU A 516 -6.71 6.71 -11.45
N PRO A 517 -6.40 6.68 -12.76
CA PRO A 517 -6.84 7.72 -13.69
C PRO A 517 -8.32 7.52 -14.07
N ILE A 518 -9.23 8.01 -13.22
CA ILE A 518 -10.68 7.78 -13.34
C ILE A 518 -11.23 8.21 -14.71
N GLN A 519 -10.82 9.38 -15.21
CA GLN A 519 -11.27 9.88 -16.51
C GLN A 519 -10.88 8.90 -17.63
N GLU A 520 -9.64 8.40 -17.63
CA GLU A 520 -9.16 7.44 -18.62
C GLU A 520 -9.91 6.12 -18.50
N MET A 521 -10.12 5.61 -17.27
CA MET A 521 -10.89 4.38 -17.05
C MET A 521 -12.31 4.45 -17.62
N LEU A 522 -12.95 5.61 -17.48
CA LEU A 522 -14.32 5.82 -17.93
C LEU A 522 -14.43 6.14 -19.44
N SER A 523 -13.37 6.67 -20.08
CA SER A 523 -13.46 7.18 -21.46
C SER A 523 -12.46 6.57 -22.45
N ALA A 524 -11.21 6.30 -22.05
CA ALA A 524 -10.11 5.95 -22.94
C ALA A 524 -10.15 4.49 -23.39
N GLU A 525 -10.18 4.21 -24.70
CA GLU A 525 -10.20 2.85 -25.26
C GLU A 525 -8.96 2.03 -24.93
N PHE A 526 -7.85 2.72 -24.72
CA PHE A 526 -6.59 2.12 -24.36
C PHE A 526 -6.16 2.55 -22.97
N PHE A 527 -5.40 1.69 -22.29
CA PHE A 527 -4.81 2.00 -20.99
C PHE A 527 -3.38 1.46 -20.90
N PRO A 528 -2.51 2.11 -20.11
CA PRO A 528 -1.17 1.61 -19.87
C PRO A 528 -1.24 0.28 -19.10
N PHE A 529 -0.48 -0.71 -19.57
CA PHE A 529 -0.39 -2.03 -18.98
C PHE A 529 1.07 -2.43 -18.81
N THR A 530 1.40 -3.02 -17.65
CA THR A 530 2.80 -3.35 -17.30
C THR A 530 3.09 -4.80 -17.61
N VAL A 531 4.20 -5.04 -18.29
CA VAL A 531 4.76 -6.37 -18.52
C VAL A 531 6.13 -6.44 -17.85
N GLU A 532 6.32 -7.46 -17.00
CA GLU A 532 7.59 -7.80 -16.35
C GLU A 532 8.09 -9.13 -16.91
N MET A 533 9.28 -9.13 -17.51
CA MET A 533 9.92 -10.31 -18.09
C MET A 533 11.10 -10.73 -17.23
N HIS A 534 11.06 -11.96 -16.72
CA HIS A 534 12.12 -12.57 -15.94
C HIS A 534 12.76 -13.69 -16.75
N ARG A 535 14.05 -13.53 -17.06
CA ARG A 535 14.84 -14.56 -17.74
C ARG A 535 15.55 -15.45 -16.74
N SER A 536 15.92 -16.65 -17.17
CA SER A 536 16.61 -17.65 -16.35
C SER A 536 18.05 -17.26 -15.99
N ASP A 537 18.65 -16.32 -16.71
CA ASP A 537 19.93 -15.69 -16.38
C ASP A 537 19.81 -14.58 -15.31
N GLY A 538 18.62 -14.36 -14.75
CA GLY A 538 18.34 -13.33 -13.76
C GLY A 538 18.11 -11.95 -14.37
N TYR A 539 18.14 -11.79 -15.69
CA TYR A 539 17.79 -10.52 -16.34
C TYR A 539 16.29 -10.25 -16.20
N VAL A 540 15.97 -9.05 -15.72
CA VAL A 540 14.59 -8.56 -15.59
C VAL A 540 14.38 -7.35 -16.48
N GLU A 541 13.39 -7.42 -17.36
CA GLU A 541 12.97 -6.31 -18.20
C GLU A 541 11.54 -5.90 -17.89
N ILE A 542 11.30 -4.61 -17.79
CA ILE A 542 9.98 -4.07 -17.41
C ILE A 542 9.63 -2.93 -18.34
N PHE A 543 8.51 -3.04 -19.01
CA PHE A 543 8.03 -2.00 -19.92
C PHE A 543 6.52 -1.87 -19.87
N ASN A 544 6.04 -0.82 -20.53
CA ASN A 544 4.63 -0.46 -20.59
C ASN A 544 4.13 -0.56 -22.01
N LEU A 545 2.98 -1.19 -22.17
CA LEU A 545 2.23 -1.23 -23.41
C LEU A 545 0.97 -0.40 -23.25
N LEU A 546 0.47 0.09 -24.37
CA LEU A 546 -0.84 0.72 -24.43
C LEU A 546 -1.81 -0.29 -25.03
N ILE A 547 -2.62 -0.94 -24.19
CA ILE A 547 -3.49 -2.03 -24.63
C ILE A 547 -4.95 -1.62 -24.64
N LYS A 548 -5.71 -2.23 -25.55
CA LYS A 548 -7.15 -1.97 -25.69
C LYS A 548 -7.97 -2.65 -24.60
N ASP A 549 -9.06 -2.02 -24.18
CA ASP A 549 -10.04 -2.64 -23.28
C ASP A 549 -10.58 -3.96 -23.84
N GLY A 550 -10.49 -5.03 -23.04
CA GLY A 550 -10.83 -6.39 -23.46
C GLY A 550 -9.67 -7.21 -24.04
N SER A 551 -8.45 -6.66 -24.11
CA SER A 551 -7.24 -7.42 -24.48
C SER A 551 -7.07 -8.67 -23.61
N THR A 552 -6.51 -9.73 -24.18
CA THR A 552 -6.26 -10.99 -23.50
C THR A 552 -4.77 -11.15 -23.16
N VAL A 553 -4.44 -12.11 -22.30
CA VAL A 553 -3.05 -12.49 -22.02
C VAL A 553 -2.31 -12.82 -23.32
N GLN A 554 -2.95 -13.57 -24.22
CA GLN A 554 -2.39 -13.92 -25.51
C GLN A 554 -2.09 -12.67 -26.35
N SER A 555 -3.03 -11.74 -26.49
CA SER A 555 -2.80 -10.54 -27.31
C SER A 555 -1.67 -9.67 -26.75
N VAL A 556 -1.54 -9.59 -25.42
CA VAL A 556 -0.41 -8.90 -24.78
C VAL A 556 0.93 -9.58 -25.10
N LEU A 557 1.01 -10.90 -25.01
CA LEU A 557 2.23 -11.64 -25.33
C LEU A 557 2.61 -11.47 -26.81
N GLU A 558 1.63 -11.50 -27.71
CA GLU A 558 1.83 -11.26 -29.14
C GLU A 558 2.37 -9.84 -29.41
N GLU A 559 1.83 -8.81 -28.75
CA GLU A 559 2.36 -7.43 -28.84
C GLU A 559 3.79 -7.31 -28.31
N CYS A 560 4.15 -8.10 -27.29
CA CYS A 560 5.52 -8.18 -26.79
C CYS A 560 6.47 -9.00 -27.69
N GLY A 561 5.96 -9.67 -28.72
CA GLY A 561 6.74 -10.64 -29.51
C GLY A 561 7.16 -11.90 -28.73
N LEU A 562 6.42 -12.27 -27.68
CA LEU A 562 6.71 -13.41 -26.82
C LEU A 562 5.92 -14.64 -27.25
N ALA A 563 6.62 -15.74 -27.54
CA ALA A 563 5.99 -17.03 -27.83
C ALA A 563 5.47 -17.67 -26.53
N PRO A 564 4.15 -17.90 -26.33
CA PRO A 564 3.61 -18.44 -25.08
C PRO A 564 4.18 -19.81 -24.68
N SER A 565 4.69 -20.58 -25.65
CA SER A 565 5.37 -21.85 -25.40
C SER A 565 6.63 -21.69 -24.56
N LEU A 566 7.34 -20.56 -24.64
CA LEU A 566 8.62 -20.31 -23.97
C LEU A 566 8.50 -19.66 -22.59
N TRP A 567 7.31 -19.17 -22.22
CA TRP A 567 7.11 -18.37 -21.02
C TRP A 567 6.04 -18.97 -20.10
N ASN A 568 6.31 -18.98 -18.80
CA ASN A 568 5.32 -19.12 -17.75
C ASN A 568 4.74 -17.74 -17.45
N VAL A 569 3.42 -17.62 -17.49
CA VAL A 569 2.74 -16.31 -17.40
C VAL A 569 1.83 -16.27 -16.20
N ALA A 570 1.88 -15.15 -15.47
CA ALA A 570 1.04 -14.88 -14.33
C ALA A 570 0.50 -13.45 -14.36
N LEU A 571 -0.79 -13.27 -14.04
CA LEU A 571 -1.35 -11.94 -13.81
C LEU A 571 -1.29 -11.56 -12.33
N ARG A 572 -0.97 -10.29 -12.05
CA ARG A 572 -0.91 -9.71 -10.71
C ARG A 572 -1.81 -8.47 -10.61
N PRO A 573 -2.79 -8.42 -9.69
CA PRO A 573 -3.24 -9.56 -8.89
C PRO A 573 -3.86 -10.64 -9.78
N ARG A 574 -3.93 -11.86 -9.25
CA ARG A 574 -4.62 -12.95 -9.93
C ARG A 574 -6.10 -12.62 -10.10
N PRO A 575 -6.72 -12.95 -11.24
CA PRO A 575 -8.12 -12.62 -11.54
C PRO A 575 -9.14 -13.37 -10.68
N THR A 576 -8.81 -14.57 -10.20
CA THR A 576 -9.73 -15.56 -9.63
C THR A 576 -9.20 -16.12 -8.32
N ASP A 577 -10.10 -16.68 -7.52
CA ASP A 577 -9.79 -17.35 -6.25
C ASP A 577 -9.69 -18.89 -6.34
N GLY A 578 -9.68 -19.41 -7.57
CA GLY A 578 -9.53 -20.83 -7.87
C GLY A 578 -8.11 -21.35 -7.62
N HIS A 579 -7.99 -22.65 -7.36
CA HIS A 579 -6.75 -23.37 -7.07
C HIS A 579 -5.90 -23.71 -8.32
N GLU A 580 -6.29 -23.25 -9.51
CA GLU A 580 -5.51 -23.45 -10.73
C GLU A 580 -4.53 -22.29 -10.89
N ASP A 581 -3.23 -22.56 -10.74
CA ASP A 581 -2.14 -21.58 -10.86
C ASP A 581 -1.91 -21.08 -12.30
N THR A 582 -2.64 -21.63 -13.27
CA THR A 582 -2.46 -21.36 -14.69
C THR A 582 -3.26 -20.14 -15.14
N THR A 583 -2.55 -19.07 -15.51
CA THR A 583 -3.14 -17.97 -16.27
C THR A 583 -3.45 -18.46 -17.69
N MET A 584 -4.71 -18.33 -18.11
CA MET A 584 -5.16 -18.82 -19.41
C MET A 584 -4.89 -17.79 -20.51
N PRO A 585 -4.55 -18.21 -21.75
CA PRO A 585 -4.25 -17.28 -22.85
C PRO A 585 -5.42 -16.35 -23.23
N ASP A 586 -6.65 -16.83 -23.14
CA ASP A 586 -7.88 -16.09 -23.45
C ASP A 586 -8.34 -15.15 -22.33
N GLN A 587 -7.63 -15.15 -21.20
CA GLN A 587 -8.03 -14.40 -20.04
C GLN A 587 -7.86 -12.89 -20.25
N ILE A 588 -8.90 -12.12 -19.96
CA ILE A 588 -8.90 -10.66 -20.13
C ILE A 588 -7.97 -10.00 -19.11
N VAL A 589 -7.11 -9.11 -19.59
CA VAL A 589 -6.25 -8.25 -18.77
C VAL A 589 -6.91 -6.89 -18.52
N THR A 590 -6.48 -6.22 -17.46
CA THR A 590 -7.14 -4.98 -17.01
C THR A 590 -6.12 -3.95 -16.52
N ALA A 591 -6.48 -2.65 -16.54
CA ALA A 591 -5.56 -1.54 -16.26
C ALA A 591 -4.91 -1.58 -14.87
N THR A 592 -5.52 -2.28 -13.91
CA THR A 592 -4.98 -2.43 -12.56
C THR A 592 -4.23 -3.73 -12.35
N MET A 593 -4.00 -4.49 -13.42
CA MET A 593 -3.18 -5.70 -13.41
C MET A 593 -1.82 -5.46 -14.09
N SER A 594 -0.87 -6.34 -13.80
CA SER A 594 0.36 -6.51 -14.56
C SER A 594 0.52 -7.97 -14.99
N LEU A 595 1.28 -8.19 -16.05
CA LEU A 595 1.65 -9.52 -16.54
C LEU A 595 3.10 -9.79 -16.21
N VAL A 596 3.37 -10.91 -15.55
CA VAL A 596 4.71 -11.41 -15.27
C VAL A 596 4.95 -12.62 -16.16
N ALA A 597 5.96 -12.54 -17.01
CA ALA A 597 6.41 -13.62 -17.87
C ALA A 597 7.78 -14.11 -17.39
N THR A 598 7.89 -15.38 -17.01
CA THR A 598 9.16 -16.01 -16.60
C THR A 598 9.56 -17.05 -17.62
N THR A 599 10.82 -17.08 -18.08
CA THR A 599 11.26 -18.10 -19.04
C THR A 599 11.05 -19.49 -18.46
N LYS A 600 10.54 -20.40 -19.29
CA LYS A 600 10.63 -21.83 -19.03
C LYS A 600 12.07 -22.21 -19.31
N TYR A 601 12.82 -22.56 -18.27
CA TYR A 601 14.22 -23.01 -18.27
C TYR A 601 15.27 -21.90 -18.23
#